data_AF-A0A7J9WFH1-F1
#
_entry.id   AF-A0A7J9WFH1-F1
#
_cell.length_a   1.000
_cell.length_b   1.000
_cell.length_c   1.000
_cell.angle_alpha   90.00
_cell.angle_beta   90.00
_cell.angle_gamma   90.00
#
_symmetry.space_group_name_H-M   'P 1'
#
loop_
_entity.id
_entity.type
_entity.pdbx_description
1 polymer ?
#
loop_
_entity_poly.entity_id
_entity_poly.type
_entity_poly.pdbx_seq_one_letter_code
_entity_poly.pdbx_strand_id
1 'polypeptide(L)'
;MALSPLPPVRLCAGFLFAILLTGCGGGATIADDPSAAASSAPPDPAAADANLRDNCIDDFAADTDYFPEKVTFDHATGVTVDYENSYKIVDVTTLEGEEPQTYVLLQCGADEPELDGELAGAQVIQVPVTSSISLTTTNLPHFAELGAADTVVGVGTAAYVATPEILELAESGEVAEFANAEGQPDQEAIIGAQPDLLVMDAFGEAILEEANRFVQAGVPTVLNADFNEQELLGRAEWLKFTSLFLNAEADANTTFDGIAAEYERVADLATHAEQRPTVFANTPLEGTWFTPGGDSFFANAVADANAEYAFSDDEATYSLELDIETVLDKAGEADVWLQAGSVQGSLKDLAKTDERFKEFKAFKEGEVWAYDKAMSPGGGNAFFETGYTRADVVLSDLVKIFHPDVLPEHELVYFGKVPRSGKG
;
A
#
# COMPACT_ATOMS: atom_id res chain seq x y z
N MET A 1 -1.19 7.92 46.47
CA MET A 1 -0.07 7.40 47.29
C MET A 1 1.16 7.55 46.42
N ALA A 2 2.06 8.45 46.82
CA ALA A 2 3.24 8.83 46.04
C ALA A 2 4.29 7.72 46.00
N LEU A 3 5.11 7.71 44.95
CA LEU A 3 6.55 7.38 44.84
C LEU A 3 6.85 7.10 43.34
N SER A 4 7.28 8.09 42.58
CA SER A 4 8.68 8.54 42.33
C SER A 4 9.44 7.71 41.26
N PRO A 5 10.08 8.37 40.27
CA PRO A 5 10.78 7.74 39.14
C PRO A 5 12.28 7.52 39.40
N LEU A 6 12.94 6.69 38.57
CA LEU A 6 14.39 6.52 38.53
C LEU A 6 14.94 6.81 37.10
N PRO A 7 16.25 7.17 36.97
CA PRO A 7 16.74 8.23 36.07
C PRO A 7 17.70 7.72 34.96
N PRO A 8 18.27 8.59 34.09
CA PRO A 8 19.07 8.18 32.94
C PRO A 8 20.56 8.01 33.27
N VAL A 9 21.28 7.23 32.46
CA VAL A 9 22.74 7.04 32.56
C VAL A 9 23.43 7.77 31.40
N ARG A 10 24.42 8.61 31.75
CA ARG A 10 25.32 9.36 30.84
C ARG A 10 26.68 8.68 30.71
N LEU A 11 27.23 8.79 29.50
CA LEU A 11 28.64 8.94 29.06
C LEU A 11 29.79 8.25 29.82
N CYS A 12 30.66 7.60 29.04
CA CYS A 12 32.11 7.72 29.22
C CYS A 12 32.83 7.77 27.87
N ALA A 13 33.55 8.87 27.63
CA ALA A 13 34.59 9.00 26.61
C ALA A 13 35.93 8.49 27.17
N GLY A 14 36.72 7.81 26.34
CA GLY A 14 38.05 7.32 26.66
C GLY A 14 38.98 7.41 25.45
N PHE A 15 40.01 8.23 25.59
CA PHE A 15 40.94 8.72 24.57
C PHE A 15 42.24 7.88 24.50
N LEU A 16 43.09 8.15 23.49
CA LEU A 16 44.55 7.85 23.37
C LEU A 16 44.92 6.36 22.98
N PHE A 17 45.91 6.03 22.13
CA PHE A 17 47.06 6.74 21.54
C PHE A 17 47.65 5.99 20.32
N ALA A 18 48.36 6.77 19.49
CA ALA A 18 49.21 6.47 18.33
C ALA A 18 50.24 5.30 18.44
N ILE A 19 50.71 4.77 17.30
CA ILE A 19 52.07 5.00 16.73
C ILE A 19 52.32 4.21 15.42
N LEU A 20 53.04 4.89 14.52
CA LEU A 20 53.61 4.54 13.21
C LEU A 20 54.45 3.25 13.14
N LEU A 21 54.61 2.68 11.93
CA LEU A 21 55.93 2.46 11.31
C LEU A 21 55.85 2.19 9.80
N THR A 22 56.74 2.88 9.09
CA THR A 22 57.05 2.87 7.65
C THR A 22 57.86 1.63 7.23
N GLY A 23 57.79 1.27 5.95
CA GLY A 23 58.75 0.34 5.34
C GLY A 23 58.57 0.15 3.83
N CYS A 24 59.18 1.03 3.03
CA CYS A 24 59.51 0.76 1.62
C CYS A 24 60.77 -0.11 1.53
N GLY A 25 60.79 -1.08 0.63
CA GLY A 25 62.01 -1.82 0.26
C GLY A 25 61.79 -2.65 -0.99
N GLY A 26 62.31 -2.17 -2.13
CA GLY A 26 62.26 -2.87 -3.40
C GLY A 26 63.29 -3.99 -3.52
N GLY A 27 63.01 -4.94 -4.41
CA GLY A 27 63.94 -5.98 -4.84
C GLY A 27 63.35 -6.77 -6.00
N ALA A 28 63.81 -6.46 -7.22
CA ALA A 28 63.51 -7.22 -8.41
C ALA A 28 64.40 -8.46 -8.49
N THR A 29 63.79 -9.65 -8.67
CA THR A 29 64.44 -10.82 -9.26
C THR A 29 63.43 -11.60 -10.10
N ILE A 30 63.78 -11.76 -11.38
CA ILE A 30 63.12 -12.64 -12.35
C ILE A 30 63.65 -14.06 -12.12
N ALA A 31 62.77 -15.05 -11.96
CA ALA A 31 62.74 -16.29 -12.75
C ALA A 31 61.87 -17.38 -12.10
N ASP A 32 61.20 -18.11 -12.99
CA ASP A 32 60.65 -19.47 -12.86
C ASP A 32 59.25 -19.64 -12.26
N ASP A 33 58.30 -19.56 -13.20
CA ASP A 33 57.02 -20.28 -13.24
C ASP A 33 57.25 -21.79 -13.05
N PRO A 34 56.52 -22.42 -12.12
CA PRO A 34 55.78 -23.59 -12.55
C PRO A 34 54.36 -23.63 -11.99
N SER A 35 53.47 -24.03 -12.91
CA SER A 35 52.27 -24.81 -12.64
C SER A 35 51.09 -24.04 -12.05
N ALA A 36 50.21 -23.64 -12.97
CA ALA A 36 48.79 -23.44 -12.74
C ALA A 36 48.18 -24.61 -11.93
N ALA A 37 48.00 -24.39 -10.63
CA ALA A 37 46.94 -25.02 -9.88
C ALA A 37 45.75 -24.07 -9.94
N ALA A 38 44.88 -24.27 -10.92
CA ALA A 38 43.55 -23.68 -10.89
C ALA A 38 42.88 -24.15 -9.59
N SER A 39 42.68 -23.22 -8.66
CA SER A 39 41.72 -23.39 -7.59
C SER A 39 40.36 -23.43 -8.28
N SER A 40 39.87 -24.63 -8.59
CA SER A 40 38.46 -24.85 -8.87
C SER A 40 37.74 -24.76 -7.53
N ALA A 41 37.33 -23.54 -7.16
CA ALA A 41 36.13 -23.43 -6.35
C ALA A 41 35.03 -24.24 -7.07
N PRO A 42 34.23 -25.04 -6.36
CA PRO A 42 33.04 -25.60 -6.96
C PRO A 42 32.21 -24.45 -7.56
N PRO A 43 31.57 -24.63 -8.72
CA PRO A 43 30.59 -23.64 -9.17
C PRO A 43 29.60 -23.40 -8.03
N ASP A 44 29.30 -22.13 -7.76
CA ASP A 44 28.16 -21.79 -6.89
C ASP A 44 26.97 -22.64 -7.32
N PRO A 45 26.21 -23.22 -6.37
CA PRO A 45 24.97 -23.89 -6.71
C PRO A 45 24.15 -22.91 -7.53
N ALA A 46 23.75 -23.33 -8.74
CA ALA A 46 23.18 -22.48 -9.75
C ALA A 46 21.98 -21.73 -9.17
N ALA A 47 22.12 -20.43 -8.92
CA ALA A 47 20.98 -19.56 -8.70
C ALA A 47 20.11 -19.61 -9.96
N ALA A 48 18.79 -19.65 -9.79
CA ALA A 48 17.89 -19.42 -10.91
C ALA A 48 18.20 -18.03 -11.52
N ASP A 49 18.00 -17.86 -12.82
CA ASP A 49 18.20 -16.55 -13.47
C ASP A 49 17.03 -15.58 -13.21
N ALA A 50 15.88 -16.12 -12.79
CA ALA A 50 14.64 -15.39 -12.50
C ALA A 50 13.71 -16.24 -11.61
N ASN A 51 12.71 -15.62 -10.99
CA ASN A 51 11.72 -16.32 -10.18
C ASN A 51 10.80 -17.19 -11.07
N LEU A 52 10.39 -18.36 -10.57
CA LEU A 52 9.52 -19.28 -11.30
C LEU A 52 8.05 -18.83 -11.26
N ARG A 53 7.50 -18.44 -12.42
CA ARG A 53 6.11 -17.93 -12.52
C ARG A 53 5.09 -18.89 -13.12
N ASP A 54 5.51 -19.67 -14.12
CA ASP A 54 4.58 -20.50 -14.91
C ASP A 54 4.65 -21.99 -14.57
N ASN A 55 5.68 -22.43 -13.83
CA ASN A 55 5.95 -23.84 -13.58
C ASN A 55 6.49 -24.04 -12.17
N CYS A 56 6.32 -25.26 -11.66
CA CYS A 56 6.92 -25.70 -10.40
C CYS A 56 8.32 -26.27 -10.59
N ILE A 57 9.04 -26.38 -9.47
CA ILE A 57 10.33 -27.07 -9.45
C ILE A 57 10.12 -28.56 -9.77
N ASP A 58 10.79 -29.04 -10.82
CA ASP A 58 10.78 -30.46 -11.19
C ASP A 58 11.78 -31.29 -10.36
N ASP A 59 12.98 -30.75 -10.14
CA ASP A 59 14.09 -31.39 -9.43
C ASP A 59 14.58 -30.49 -8.29
N PHE A 60 14.03 -30.67 -7.09
CA PHE A 60 14.35 -29.84 -5.94
C PHE A 60 15.79 -30.04 -5.43
N ALA A 61 16.47 -28.92 -5.22
CA ALA A 61 17.78 -28.81 -4.59
C ALA A 61 17.73 -27.77 -3.47
N ALA A 62 18.01 -28.19 -2.23
CA ALA A 62 17.86 -27.35 -1.03
C ALA A 62 18.82 -26.15 -0.95
N ASP A 63 19.99 -26.23 -1.61
CA ASP A 63 21.01 -25.18 -1.60
C ASP A 63 20.86 -24.17 -2.76
N THR A 64 19.76 -24.24 -3.52
CA THR A 64 19.47 -23.34 -4.65
C THR A 64 18.55 -22.21 -4.22
N ASP A 65 18.93 -20.96 -4.51
CA ASP A 65 18.03 -19.81 -4.39
C ASP A 65 17.03 -19.82 -5.56
N TYR A 66 15.76 -20.12 -5.26
CA TYR A 66 14.63 -20.11 -6.19
C TYR A 66 13.97 -18.73 -6.30
N PHE A 67 14.46 -17.73 -5.54
CA PHE A 67 13.99 -16.35 -5.57
C PHE A 67 15.14 -15.36 -5.81
N PRO A 68 15.88 -15.48 -6.92
CA PRO A 68 16.97 -14.56 -7.26
C PRO A 68 16.51 -13.10 -7.40
N GLU A 69 15.24 -12.87 -7.74
CA GLU A 69 14.62 -11.55 -7.82
C GLU A 69 13.85 -11.28 -6.52
N LYS A 70 14.25 -10.23 -5.80
CA LYS A 70 13.73 -9.93 -4.46
C LYS A 70 13.15 -8.52 -4.41
N VAL A 71 12.12 -8.34 -3.61
CA VAL A 71 11.62 -7.02 -3.21
C VAL A 71 12.15 -6.64 -1.82
N THR A 72 12.35 -5.35 -1.61
CA THR A 72 12.45 -4.72 -0.30
C THR A 72 11.36 -3.67 -0.17
N PHE A 73 10.95 -3.37 1.05
CA PHE A 73 10.00 -2.32 1.37
C PHE A 73 10.75 -1.12 1.96
N ASP A 74 10.74 0.00 1.24
CA ASP A 74 11.43 1.22 1.63
C ASP A 74 10.47 2.30 2.17
N HIS A 75 9.18 2.20 1.84
CA HIS A 75 8.10 3.11 2.24
C HIS A 75 7.02 2.44 3.08
N ALA A 76 6.62 1.21 2.74
CA ALA A 76 5.66 0.45 3.52
C ALA A 76 6.29 0.01 4.84
N THR A 77 5.56 0.24 5.93
CA THR A 77 6.00 -0.07 7.29
C THR A 77 5.25 -1.26 7.89
N GLY A 78 4.08 -1.59 7.33
CA GLY A 78 3.21 -2.65 7.81
C GLY A 78 3.53 -4.04 7.26
N VAL A 79 4.57 -4.19 6.44
CA VAL A 79 4.94 -5.47 5.82
C VAL A 79 6.44 -5.64 5.71
N THR A 80 6.93 -6.85 5.94
CA THR A 80 8.33 -7.24 5.70
C THR A 80 8.40 -8.59 5.00
N VAL A 81 9.55 -8.86 4.36
CA VAL A 81 9.83 -10.16 3.74
C VAL A 81 11.27 -10.57 3.94
N ASP A 82 11.47 -11.79 4.39
CA ASP A 82 12.75 -12.49 4.41
C ASP A 82 12.74 -13.63 3.38
N TYR A 83 13.85 -13.79 2.67
CA TYR A 83 14.00 -14.81 1.62
C TYR A 83 14.89 -15.93 2.10
N GLU A 84 14.34 -17.14 2.05
CA GLU A 84 15.08 -18.38 2.15
C GLU A 84 15.21 -18.99 0.75
N ASN A 85 16.01 -20.05 0.62
CA ASN A 85 16.30 -20.66 -0.68
C ASN A 85 15.02 -21.07 -1.44
N SER A 86 14.06 -21.70 -0.75
CA SER A 86 12.86 -22.26 -1.38
C SER A 86 11.54 -21.74 -0.82
N TYR A 87 11.58 -20.84 0.16
CA TYR A 87 10.40 -20.16 0.66
C TYR A 87 10.69 -18.71 1.06
N LYS A 88 9.64 -17.92 1.23
CA LYS A 88 9.68 -16.55 1.76
C LYS A 88 8.95 -16.52 3.08
N ILE A 89 9.40 -15.70 4.02
CA ILE A 89 8.71 -15.41 5.27
C ILE A 89 8.17 -14.00 5.15
N VAL A 90 6.86 -13.82 5.28
CA VAL A 90 6.19 -12.53 5.11
C VAL A 90 5.46 -12.20 6.40
N ASP A 91 5.81 -11.07 7.01
CA ASP A 91 5.15 -10.58 8.21
C ASP A 91 4.30 -9.35 7.89
N VAL A 92 3.03 -9.39 8.30
CA VAL A 92 2.08 -8.29 8.15
C VAL A 92 1.65 -7.76 9.52
N THR A 93 1.89 -6.48 9.78
CA THR A 93 1.42 -5.78 10.97
C THR A 93 -0.02 -5.31 10.77
N THR A 94 -0.91 -5.67 11.69
CA THR A 94 -2.33 -5.28 11.66
C THR A 94 -2.65 -4.39 12.87
N LEU A 95 -3.74 -3.61 12.81
CA LEU A 95 -4.14 -2.77 13.96
C LEU A 95 -4.64 -3.57 15.15
N GLU A 96 -5.24 -4.72 14.87
CA GLU A 96 -5.90 -5.57 15.87
C GLU A 96 -4.93 -6.61 16.48
N GLY A 97 -3.75 -6.79 15.88
CA GLY A 97 -2.75 -7.75 16.32
C GLY A 97 -1.75 -7.14 17.32
N GLU A 98 -1.49 -7.86 18.41
CA GLU A 98 -0.35 -7.53 19.29
C GLU A 98 1.00 -7.89 18.63
N GLU A 99 0.98 -8.88 17.72
CA GLU A 99 2.12 -9.39 16.98
C GLU A 99 1.78 -9.46 15.47
N PRO A 100 2.78 -9.34 14.58
CA PRO A 100 2.59 -9.52 13.15
C PRO A 100 2.00 -10.89 12.79
N GLN A 101 1.27 -10.93 11.69
CA GLN A 101 0.78 -12.18 11.09
C GLN A 101 1.83 -12.70 10.12
N THR A 102 2.38 -13.89 10.39
CA THR A 102 3.45 -14.50 9.61
C THR A 102 2.90 -15.51 8.61
N TYR A 103 3.34 -15.40 7.36
CA TYR A 103 3.02 -16.31 6.25
C TYR A 103 4.31 -16.90 5.67
N VAL A 104 4.30 -18.21 5.40
CA VAL A 104 5.40 -18.88 4.69
C VAL A 104 4.97 -19.15 3.26
N LEU A 105 5.64 -18.52 2.29
CA LEU A 105 5.34 -18.66 0.87
C LEU A 105 6.32 -19.66 0.25
N LEU A 106 5.87 -20.90 0.06
CA LEU A 106 6.69 -22.02 -0.41
C LEU A 106 6.67 -22.11 -1.94
N GLN A 107 7.84 -22.11 -2.57
CA GLN A 107 7.94 -22.35 -4.01
C GLN A 107 7.32 -23.70 -4.37
N CYS A 108 6.38 -23.71 -5.31
CA CYS A 108 5.72 -24.95 -5.71
C CYS A 108 6.75 -25.93 -6.31
N GLY A 109 6.64 -27.20 -5.92
CA GLY A 109 7.61 -28.26 -6.26
C GLY A 109 8.80 -28.36 -5.30
N ALA A 110 8.98 -27.43 -4.35
CA ALA A 110 9.96 -27.60 -3.27
C ALA A 110 9.46 -28.59 -2.21
N ASP A 111 10.40 -29.21 -1.49
CA ASP A 111 10.08 -29.94 -0.27
C ASP A 111 9.63 -28.96 0.82
N GLU A 112 8.65 -29.36 1.63
CA GLU A 112 8.16 -28.53 2.73
C GLU A 112 9.26 -28.33 3.79
N PRO A 113 9.57 -27.09 4.19
CA PRO A 113 10.61 -26.81 5.16
C PRO A 113 10.22 -27.29 6.55
N GLU A 114 11.22 -27.66 7.37
CA GLU A 114 10.98 -27.86 8.81
C GLU A 114 10.75 -26.49 9.47
N LEU A 115 9.50 -26.15 9.74
CA LEU A 115 9.12 -24.92 10.45
C LEU A 115 9.14 -25.14 11.96
N ASP A 116 10.05 -24.46 12.66
CA ASP A 116 10.19 -24.51 14.11
C ASP A 116 10.12 -23.11 14.75
N GLY A 117 10.22 -23.06 16.09
CA GLY A 117 10.23 -21.80 16.83
C GLY A 117 8.99 -20.94 16.57
N GLU A 118 9.22 -19.71 16.11
CA GLU A 118 8.19 -18.71 15.79
C GLU A 118 7.38 -19.09 14.54
N LEU A 119 7.91 -19.95 13.66
CA LEU A 119 7.25 -20.39 12.43
C LEU A 119 6.41 -21.68 12.58
N ALA A 120 6.48 -22.36 13.74
CA ALA A 120 5.87 -23.69 13.94
C ALA A 120 4.34 -23.76 13.73
N GLY A 121 3.67 -22.60 13.67
CA GLY A 121 2.23 -22.49 13.38
C GLY A 121 1.91 -21.57 12.20
N ALA A 122 2.92 -21.11 11.45
CA ALA A 122 2.71 -20.24 10.30
C ALA A 122 1.97 -21.01 9.20
N GLN A 123 1.05 -20.31 8.52
CA GLN A 123 0.39 -20.87 7.36
C GLN A 123 1.38 -20.96 6.20
N VAL A 124 1.47 -22.13 5.57
CA VAL A 124 2.24 -22.35 4.34
C VAL A 124 1.33 -22.17 3.14
N ILE A 125 1.73 -21.29 2.22
CA ILE A 125 1.02 -20.97 0.98
C ILE A 125 1.94 -21.33 -0.18
N GLN A 126 1.46 -22.11 -1.15
CA GLN A 126 2.26 -22.42 -2.33
C GLN A 126 2.27 -21.23 -3.29
N VAL A 127 3.45 -20.87 -3.80
CA VAL A 127 3.64 -19.80 -4.79
C VAL A 127 4.34 -20.33 -6.04
N PRO A 128 4.06 -19.79 -7.24
CA PRO A 128 3.07 -18.73 -7.50
C PRO A 128 1.62 -19.24 -7.40
N VAL A 129 0.72 -18.40 -6.90
CA VAL A 129 -0.72 -18.69 -6.83
C VAL A 129 -1.33 -18.55 -8.22
N THR A 130 -2.31 -19.39 -8.54
CA THR A 130 -2.98 -19.39 -9.87
C THR A 130 -4.46 -19.02 -9.80
N SER A 131 -5.02 -19.00 -8.59
CA SER A 131 -6.39 -18.59 -8.32
C SER A 131 -6.49 -17.81 -7.01
N SER A 132 -7.04 -16.60 -7.07
CA SER A 132 -7.23 -15.74 -5.91
C SER A 132 -8.67 -15.21 -5.83
N ILE A 133 -9.19 -15.17 -4.61
CA ILE A 133 -10.39 -14.40 -4.27
C ILE A 133 -9.94 -13.20 -3.45
N SER A 134 -10.31 -11.98 -3.84
CA SER A 134 -10.07 -10.78 -3.03
C SER A 134 -11.37 -10.20 -2.48
N LEU A 135 -11.44 -10.09 -1.15
CA LEU A 135 -12.56 -9.45 -0.45
C LEU A 135 -12.28 -7.98 -0.14
N THR A 136 -11.09 -7.50 -0.47
CA THR A 136 -10.74 -6.07 -0.50
C THR A 136 -10.51 -5.63 -1.94
N THR A 137 -10.85 -4.39 -2.27
CA THR A 137 -10.63 -3.84 -3.63
C THR A 137 -9.22 -3.29 -3.80
N THR A 138 -8.57 -2.80 -2.74
CA THR A 138 -7.34 -2.00 -2.83
C THR A 138 -6.16 -2.74 -3.47
N ASN A 139 -6.13 -4.07 -3.39
CA ASN A 139 -5.11 -4.90 -4.02
C ASN A 139 -5.46 -5.38 -5.44
N LEU A 140 -6.70 -5.21 -5.92
CA LEU A 140 -7.12 -5.63 -7.26
C LEU A 140 -6.29 -4.98 -8.39
N PRO A 141 -5.95 -3.67 -8.33
CA PRO A 141 -5.06 -3.06 -9.32
C PRO A 141 -3.68 -3.70 -9.36
N HIS A 142 -3.21 -4.28 -8.24
CA HIS A 142 -1.88 -4.90 -8.19
C HIS A 142 -1.79 -6.08 -9.17
N PHE A 143 -2.83 -6.91 -9.23
CA PHE A 143 -2.88 -8.01 -10.18
C PHE A 143 -2.86 -7.51 -11.63
N ALA A 144 -3.59 -6.43 -11.94
CA ALA A 144 -3.59 -5.84 -13.28
C ALA A 144 -2.21 -5.26 -13.66
N GLU A 145 -1.60 -4.46 -12.78
CA GLU A 145 -0.29 -3.83 -12.99
C GLU A 145 0.85 -4.86 -13.09
N LEU A 146 0.70 -6.05 -12.48
CA LEU A 146 1.63 -7.18 -12.57
C LEU A 146 1.32 -8.14 -13.73
N GLY A 147 0.32 -7.83 -14.56
CA GLY A 147 -0.09 -8.65 -15.70
C GLY A 147 -0.70 -9.99 -15.32
N ALA A 148 -1.29 -10.10 -14.12
CA ALA A 148 -1.83 -11.31 -13.51
C ALA A 148 -3.32 -11.16 -13.12
N ALA A 149 -4.07 -10.30 -13.82
CA ALA A 149 -5.51 -10.07 -13.57
C ALA A 149 -6.33 -11.36 -13.67
N ASP A 150 -5.93 -12.29 -14.52
CA ASP A 150 -6.54 -13.61 -14.72
C ASP A 150 -6.36 -14.56 -13.52
N THR A 151 -5.43 -14.25 -12.61
CA THR A 151 -5.29 -14.96 -11.33
C THR A 151 -6.44 -14.61 -10.38
N VAL A 152 -7.09 -13.46 -10.54
CA VAL A 152 -8.29 -13.12 -9.75
C VAL A 152 -9.47 -13.88 -10.32
N VAL A 153 -9.96 -14.88 -9.58
CA VAL A 153 -11.12 -15.70 -9.95
C VAL A 153 -12.39 -15.29 -9.17
N GLY A 154 -12.25 -14.42 -8.17
CA GLY A 154 -13.37 -13.94 -7.40
C GLY A 154 -13.15 -12.63 -6.67
N VAL A 155 -14.24 -11.89 -6.49
CA VAL A 155 -14.30 -10.67 -5.68
C VAL A 155 -15.46 -10.74 -4.70
N GLY A 156 -15.43 -9.91 -3.65
CA GLY A 156 -16.57 -9.78 -2.73
C GLY A 156 -17.84 -9.33 -3.47
N THR A 157 -17.88 -8.06 -3.92
CA THR A 157 -19.00 -7.50 -4.70
C THR A 157 -18.45 -6.76 -5.91
N ALA A 158 -18.83 -7.19 -7.12
CA ALA A 158 -18.29 -6.63 -8.37
C ALA A 158 -18.67 -5.15 -8.56
N ALA A 159 -19.79 -4.71 -7.97
CA ALA A 159 -20.22 -3.32 -8.03
C ALA A 159 -19.22 -2.32 -7.42
N TYR A 160 -18.36 -2.76 -6.49
CA TYR A 160 -17.34 -1.91 -5.88
C TYR A 160 -16.01 -1.88 -6.64
N VAL A 161 -15.83 -2.76 -7.63
CA VAL A 161 -14.61 -2.80 -8.45
C VAL A 161 -14.61 -1.63 -9.43
N ALA A 162 -13.44 -1.03 -9.65
CA ALA A 162 -13.16 0.01 -10.62
C ALA A 162 -11.91 -0.27 -11.47
N THR A 163 -11.10 -1.28 -11.13
CA THR A 163 -10.00 -1.78 -11.97
C THR A 163 -10.55 -2.33 -13.29
N PRO A 164 -10.24 -1.72 -14.46
CA PRO A 164 -10.86 -2.07 -15.73
C PRO A 164 -10.72 -3.55 -16.13
N GLU A 165 -9.54 -4.13 -15.92
CA GLU A 165 -9.23 -5.51 -16.26
C GLU A 165 -10.09 -6.49 -15.45
N ILE A 166 -10.24 -6.24 -14.14
CA ILE A 166 -11.06 -7.07 -13.26
C ILE A 166 -12.55 -6.88 -13.55
N LEU A 167 -12.97 -5.66 -13.89
CA LEU A 167 -14.34 -5.40 -14.34
C LEU A 167 -14.68 -6.17 -15.60
N GLU A 168 -13.79 -6.18 -16.60
CA GLU A 168 -14.01 -6.93 -17.83
C GLU A 168 -14.16 -8.43 -17.57
N LEU A 169 -13.33 -9.00 -16.69
CA LEU A 169 -13.42 -10.40 -16.26
C LEU A 169 -14.70 -10.69 -15.46
N ALA A 170 -15.18 -9.75 -14.65
CA ALA A 170 -16.45 -9.90 -13.93
C ALA A 170 -17.65 -9.84 -14.90
N GLU A 171 -17.61 -8.95 -15.89
CA GLU A 171 -18.64 -8.83 -16.93
C GLU A 171 -18.69 -10.05 -17.86
N SER A 172 -17.54 -10.68 -18.14
CA SER A 172 -17.46 -11.92 -18.92
C SER A 172 -17.87 -13.17 -18.13
N GLY A 173 -17.91 -13.07 -16.79
CA GLY A 173 -18.22 -14.17 -15.86
C GLY A 173 -17.00 -15.05 -15.52
N GLU A 174 -15.79 -14.58 -15.80
CA GLU A 174 -14.53 -15.22 -15.42
C GLU A 174 -14.16 -14.93 -13.96
N VAL A 175 -14.54 -13.76 -13.45
CA VAL A 175 -14.49 -13.41 -12.01
C VAL A 175 -15.88 -13.60 -11.39
N ALA A 176 -15.97 -14.44 -10.35
CA ALA A 176 -17.21 -14.67 -9.62
C ALA A 176 -17.40 -13.70 -8.43
N GLU A 177 -18.64 -13.44 -8.05
CA GLU A 177 -18.97 -12.68 -6.83
C GLU A 177 -19.20 -13.61 -5.64
N PHE A 178 -18.59 -13.28 -4.50
CA PHE A 178 -18.61 -14.05 -3.26
C PHE A 178 -19.27 -13.30 -2.10
N ALA A 179 -20.22 -12.40 -2.41
CA ALA A 179 -21.10 -11.78 -1.42
C ALA A 179 -22.44 -12.51 -1.34
N ASN A 180 -22.94 -12.67 -0.11
CA ASN A 180 -24.27 -13.17 0.17
C ASN A 180 -25.34 -12.07 -0.12
N ALA A 181 -26.61 -12.41 0.07
CA ALA A 181 -27.72 -11.48 -0.18
C ALA A 181 -27.71 -10.19 0.68
N GLU A 182 -26.93 -10.17 1.76
CA GLU A 182 -26.74 -9.03 2.66
C GLU A 182 -25.48 -8.23 2.32
N GLY A 183 -24.72 -8.63 1.30
CA GLY A 183 -23.47 -7.99 0.88
C GLY A 183 -22.25 -8.39 1.72
N GLN A 184 -22.36 -9.41 2.57
CA GLN A 184 -21.25 -9.94 3.38
C GLN A 184 -20.59 -11.14 2.67
N PRO A 185 -19.33 -11.48 2.99
CA PRO A 185 -18.67 -12.65 2.41
C PRO A 185 -19.49 -13.95 2.60
N ASP A 186 -19.76 -14.66 1.51
CA ASP A 186 -20.39 -15.98 1.51
C ASP A 186 -19.34 -17.04 1.83
N GLN A 187 -19.20 -17.35 3.13
CA GLN A 187 -18.17 -18.26 3.63
C GLN A 187 -18.27 -19.66 3.01
N GLU A 188 -19.47 -20.21 2.82
CA GLU A 188 -19.64 -21.55 2.24
C GLU A 188 -19.23 -21.56 0.77
N ALA A 189 -19.58 -20.52 0.02
CA ALA A 189 -19.17 -20.38 -1.37
C ALA A 189 -17.65 -20.24 -1.51
N ILE A 190 -17.01 -19.39 -0.69
CA ILE A 190 -15.55 -19.18 -0.71
C ILE A 190 -14.82 -20.49 -0.37
N ILE A 191 -15.24 -21.18 0.70
CA ILE A 191 -14.65 -22.48 1.09
C ILE A 191 -14.84 -23.52 -0.02
N GLY A 192 -16.02 -23.53 -0.65
CA GLY A 192 -16.32 -24.43 -1.77
C GLY A 192 -15.53 -24.14 -3.04
N ALA A 193 -15.10 -22.89 -3.25
CA ALA A 193 -14.28 -22.48 -4.39
C ALA A 193 -12.81 -22.92 -4.28
N GLN A 194 -12.29 -23.11 -3.05
CA GLN A 194 -10.91 -23.53 -2.78
C GLN A 194 -9.86 -22.72 -3.57
N PRO A 195 -9.81 -21.38 -3.43
CA PRO A 195 -8.78 -20.60 -4.10
C PRO A 195 -7.39 -20.92 -3.51
N ASP A 196 -6.34 -20.71 -4.31
CA ASP A 196 -4.96 -20.77 -3.82
C ASP A 196 -4.66 -19.63 -2.84
N LEU A 197 -5.40 -18.52 -2.92
CA LEU A 197 -5.26 -17.36 -2.05
C LEU A 197 -6.58 -16.62 -1.83
N LEU A 198 -7.00 -16.49 -0.58
CA LEU A 198 -8.02 -15.55 -0.14
C LEU A 198 -7.34 -14.30 0.46
N VAL A 199 -7.66 -13.12 -0.05
CA VAL A 199 -7.19 -11.85 0.52
C VAL A 199 -8.34 -11.14 1.22
N MET A 200 -8.12 -10.76 2.48
CA MET A 200 -9.08 -10.02 3.31
C MET A 200 -8.46 -8.70 3.77
N ASP A 201 -9.27 -7.65 3.93
CA ASP A 201 -8.81 -6.43 4.58
C ASP A 201 -8.51 -6.69 6.07
N ALA A 202 -7.42 -6.14 6.60
CA ALA A 202 -6.97 -6.32 7.99
C ALA A 202 -7.74 -5.43 8.99
N PHE A 203 -9.05 -5.27 8.80
CA PHE A 203 -9.87 -4.30 9.52
C PHE A 203 -10.95 -4.97 10.38
N GLY A 204 -11.08 -4.48 11.63
CA GLY A 204 -12.15 -4.83 12.56
C GLY A 204 -11.76 -5.90 13.59
N GLU A 205 -12.32 -5.78 14.80
CA GLU A 205 -11.92 -6.57 15.98
C GLU A 205 -11.95 -8.10 15.79
N ALA A 206 -12.82 -8.60 14.91
CA ALA A 206 -13.00 -10.04 14.67
C ALA A 206 -12.15 -10.59 13.51
N ILE A 207 -11.40 -9.74 12.79
CA ILE A 207 -10.80 -10.10 11.50
C ILE A 207 -9.82 -11.27 11.60
N LEU A 208 -9.03 -11.34 12.67
CA LEU A 208 -8.09 -12.44 12.91
C LEU A 208 -8.83 -13.77 13.14
N GLU A 209 -9.94 -13.74 13.88
CA GLU A 209 -10.77 -14.93 14.09
C GLU A 209 -11.44 -15.37 12.78
N GLU A 210 -11.93 -14.43 11.98
CA GLU A 210 -12.56 -14.70 10.69
C GLU A 210 -11.57 -15.30 9.69
N ALA A 211 -10.38 -14.71 9.54
CA ALA A 211 -9.34 -15.25 8.68
C ALA A 211 -8.96 -16.69 9.10
N ASN A 212 -8.77 -16.93 10.40
CA ASN A 212 -8.41 -18.25 10.92
C ASN A 212 -9.49 -19.32 10.67
N ARG A 213 -10.77 -18.95 10.53
CA ARG A 213 -11.83 -19.91 10.14
C ARG A 213 -11.63 -20.41 8.71
N PHE A 214 -11.22 -19.55 7.78
CA PHE A 214 -10.89 -19.95 6.42
C PHE A 214 -9.63 -20.81 6.38
N VAL A 215 -8.59 -20.46 7.14
CA VAL A 215 -7.38 -21.27 7.28
C VAL A 215 -7.71 -22.69 7.80
N GLN A 216 -8.52 -22.80 8.85
CA GLN A 216 -8.96 -24.10 9.39
C GLN A 216 -9.83 -24.90 8.41
N ALA A 217 -10.51 -24.23 7.49
CA ALA A 217 -11.27 -24.86 6.41
C ALA A 217 -10.40 -25.22 5.18
N GLY A 218 -9.08 -24.98 5.25
CA GLY A 218 -8.13 -25.31 4.19
C GLY A 218 -8.04 -24.28 3.08
N VAL A 219 -8.52 -23.05 3.30
CA VAL A 219 -8.38 -21.93 2.35
C VAL A 219 -7.20 -21.05 2.80
N PRO A 220 -6.10 -20.99 2.03
CA PRO A 220 -4.98 -20.11 2.34
C PRO A 220 -5.43 -18.65 2.41
N THR A 221 -5.32 -18.01 3.57
CA THR A 221 -5.89 -16.68 3.81
C THR A 221 -4.83 -15.69 4.28
N VAL A 222 -4.77 -14.52 3.67
CA VAL A 222 -3.85 -13.43 4.05
C VAL A 222 -4.60 -12.14 4.30
N LEU A 223 -3.99 -11.29 5.13
CA LEU A 223 -4.52 -9.99 5.48
C LEU A 223 -3.77 -8.88 4.71
N ASN A 224 -4.54 -8.00 4.10
CA ASN A 224 -4.08 -6.78 3.46
C ASN A 224 -4.24 -5.62 4.43
N ALA A 225 -3.15 -4.97 4.80
CA ALA A 225 -3.13 -3.90 5.81
C ALA A 225 -2.63 -2.56 5.24
N ASP A 226 -2.70 -2.39 3.91
CA ASP A 226 -2.23 -1.19 3.19
C ASP A 226 -2.84 0.13 3.73
N PHE A 227 -4.05 0.09 4.26
CA PHE A 227 -4.74 1.25 4.81
C PHE A 227 -4.07 1.83 6.06
N ASN A 228 -3.20 1.04 6.72
CA ASN A 228 -2.44 1.47 7.90
C ASN A 228 -1.24 2.35 7.55
N GLU A 229 -0.83 2.38 6.28
CA GLU A 229 0.28 3.23 5.83
C GLU A 229 -0.11 4.71 5.85
N GLN A 230 0.80 5.52 6.38
CA GLN A 230 0.64 6.97 6.51
C GLN A 230 1.28 7.75 5.36
N GLU A 231 1.90 7.08 4.39
CA GLU A 231 2.42 7.72 3.19
C GLU A 231 1.74 7.13 1.95
N LEU A 232 1.51 7.95 0.92
CA LEU A 232 0.93 7.46 -0.34
C LEU A 232 1.86 6.44 -1.02
N LEU A 233 3.17 6.67 -0.98
CA LEU A 233 4.14 5.69 -1.48
C LEU A 233 4.16 4.41 -0.65
N GLY A 234 3.96 4.51 0.67
CA GLY A 234 3.80 3.33 1.53
C GLY A 234 2.63 2.47 1.07
N ARG A 235 1.47 3.07 0.79
CA ARG A 235 0.30 2.36 0.24
C ARG A 235 0.58 1.72 -1.12
N ALA A 236 1.21 2.47 -2.03
CA ALA A 236 1.53 1.98 -3.37
C ALA A 236 2.53 0.81 -3.34
N GLU A 237 3.43 0.78 -2.37
CA GLU A 237 4.46 -0.25 -2.25
C GLU A 237 3.87 -1.63 -1.86
N TRP A 238 2.63 -1.69 -1.37
CA TRP A 238 1.92 -2.96 -1.17
C TRP A 238 1.67 -3.74 -2.48
N LEU A 239 1.89 -3.13 -3.66
CA LEU A 239 2.06 -3.85 -4.92
C LEU A 239 3.14 -4.95 -4.81
N LYS A 240 4.25 -4.65 -4.13
CA LYS A 240 5.33 -5.61 -3.87
C LYS A 240 4.86 -6.76 -2.99
N PHE A 241 4.00 -6.51 -2.00
CA PHE A 241 3.39 -7.59 -1.19
C PHE A 241 2.56 -8.54 -2.07
N THR A 242 1.72 -8.03 -2.96
CA THR A 242 0.96 -8.88 -3.90
C THR A 242 1.88 -9.68 -4.83
N SER A 243 3.01 -9.09 -5.25
CA SER A 243 3.98 -9.76 -6.12
C SER A 243 4.61 -11.02 -5.50
N LEU A 244 4.71 -11.08 -4.17
CA LEU A 244 5.29 -12.22 -3.44
C LEU A 244 4.51 -13.51 -3.68
N PHE A 245 3.19 -13.40 -3.87
CA PHE A 245 2.30 -14.53 -4.14
C PHE A 245 2.34 -14.97 -5.61
N LEU A 246 2.76 -14.06 -6.50
CA LEU A 246 2.78 -14.27 -7.95
C LEU A 246 4.19 -14.59 -8.48
N ASN A 247 5.21 -14.57 -7.60
CA ASN A 247 6.63 -14.59 -7.97
C ASN A 247 6.98 -13.51 -9.00
N ALA A 248 6.37 -12.33 -8.86
CA ALA A 248 6.45 -11.21 -9.79
C ALA A 248 7.29 -10.05 -9.25
N GLU A 249 8.27 -10.32 -8.40
CA GLU A 249 9.08 -9.32 -7.69
C GLU A 249 9.78 -8.33 -8.62
N ALA A 250 10.34 -8.80 -9.74
CA ALA A 250 11.02 -7.93 -10.69
C ALA A 250 10.07 -6.95 -11.40
N ASP A 251 8.87 -7.42 -11.74
CA ASP A 251 7.84 -6.57 -12.32
C ASP A 251 7.35 -5.54 -11.29
N ALA A 252 7.15 -5.97 -10.05
CA ALA A 252 6.73 -5.10 -8.96
C ALA A 252 7.75 -4.01 -8.66
N ASN A 253 9.05 -4.34 -8.60
CA ASN A 253 10.11 -3.35 -8.46
C ASN A 253 10.08 -2.35 -9.63
N THR A 254 9.99 -2.84 -10.87
CA THR A 254 9.95 -1.96 -12.06
C THR A 254 8.76 -1.01 -12.04
N THR A 255 7.57 -1.52 -11.73
CA THR A 255 6.33 -0.72 -11.68
C THR A 255 6.37 0.27 -10.52
N PHE A 256 6.74 -0.18 -9.31
CA PHE A 256 6.81 0.68 -8.14
C PHE A 256 7.88 1.78 -8.29
N ASP A 257 9.07 1.46 -8.80
CA ASP A 257 10.13 2.44 -9.03
C ASP A 257 9.66 3.54 -10.00
N GLY A 258 8.85 3.20 -10.99
CA GLY A 258 8.22 4.16 -11.90
C GLY A 258 7.22 5.08 -11.19
N ILE A 259 6.37 4.52 -10.33
CA ILE A 259 5.41 5.28 -9.51
C ILE A 259 6.15 6.21 -8.54
N ALA A 260 7.13 5.70 -7.81
CA ALA A 260 7.92 6.46 -6.85
C ALA A 260 8.69 7.61 -7.54
N ALA A 261 9.34 7.34 -8.68
CA ALA A 261 10.06 8.36 -9.42
C ALA A 261 9.14 9.50 -9.91
N GLU A 262 7.93 9.19 -10.38
CA GLU A 262 6.98 10.21 -10.80
C GLU A 262 6.41 10.99 -9.61
N TYR A 263 6.10 10.30 -8.50
CA TYR A 263 5.68 10.93 -7.24
C TYR A 263 6.72 11.95 -6.76
N GLU A 264 7.98 11.53 -6.61
CA GLU A 264 9.08 12.38 -6.15
C GLU A 264 9.29 13.58 -7.09
N ARG A 265 9.21 13.35 -8.40
CA ARG A 265 9.31 14.42 -9.40
C ARG A 265 8.19 15.44 -9.24
N VAL A 266 6.96 15.00 -9.00
CA VAL A 266 5.79 15.87 -8.80
C VAL A 266 5.88 16.63 -7.48
N ALA A 267 6.27 15.97 -6.40
CA ALA A 267 6.50 16.59 -5.09
C ALA A 267 7.58 17.68 -5.19
N ASP A 268 8.72 17.41 -5.83
CA ASP A 268 9.79 18.40 -6.04
C ASP A 268 9.30 19.63 -6.84
N LEU A 269 8.53 19.40 -7.91
CA LEU A 269 7.93 20.50 -8.66
C LEU A 269 6.97 21.35 -7.80
N ALA A 270 6.17 20.72 -6.95
CA ALA A 270 5.22 21.41 -6.09
C ALA A 270 5.93 22.38 -5.12
N THR A 271 7.14 22.06 -4.65
CA THR A 271 7.93 22.92 -3.74
C THR A 271 8.27 24.30 -4.32
N HIS A 272 8.23 24.44 -5.65
CA HIS A 272 8.51 25.70 -6.35
C HIS A 272 7.30 26.64 -6.42
N ALA A 273 6.12 26.20 -5.98
CA ALA A 273 4.93 27.05 -5.91
C ALA A 273 5.08 28.11 -4.81
N GLU A 274 4.74 29.37 -5.14
CA GLU A 274 4.89 30.50 -4.22
C GLU A 274 3.82 30.54 -3.12
N GLN A 275 2.62 30.02 -3.41
CA GLN A 275 1.50 29.99 -2.49
C GLN A 275 1.36 28.58 -1.92
N ARG A 276 0.93 28.49 -0.66
CA ARG A 276 0.62 27.23 0.01
C ARG A 276 -0.82 27.34 0.52
N PRO A 277 -1.82 26.89 -0.25
CA PRO A 277 -3.21 27.03 0.16
C PRO A 277 -3.49 26.22 1.42
N THR A 278 -4.35 26.73 2.30
CA THR A 278 -4.84 25.97 3.46
C THR A 278 -5.97 25.03 3.03
N VAL A 279 -5.92 23.77 3.49
CA VAL A 279 -6.80 22.69 3.04
C VAL A 279 -7.49 22.03 4.24
N PHE A 280 -8.73 21.61 4.06
CA PHE A 280 -9.42 20.69 4.97
C PHE A 280 -10.27 19.67 4.19
N ALA A 281 -10.78 18.63 4.85
CA ALA A 281 -11.43 17.51 4.18
C ALA A 281 -12.73 17.03 4.84
N ASN A 282 -13.44 16.19 4.08
CA ASN A 282 -14.65 15.44 4.48
C ASN A 282 -15.89 16.31 4.72
N THR A 283 -17.00 15.63 5.01
CA THR A 283 -18.27 16.22 5.45
C THR A 283 -18.79 15.44 6.66
N PRO A 284 -19.63 16.03 7.53
CA PRO A 284 -20.24 15.32 8.65
C PRO A 284 -21.04 14.10 8.23
N LEU A 285 -20.88 13.01 8.98
CA LEU A 285 -21.73 11.83 8.96
C LEU A 285 -22.52 11.79 10.27
N GLU A 286 -23.85 11.79 10.18
CA GLU A 286 -24.76 11.75 11.34
C GLU A 286 -24.49 12.82 12.42
N GLY A 287 -23.95 13.98 12.02
CA GLY A 287 -23.65 15.11 12.89
C GLY A 287 -22.22 15.16 13.43
N THR A 288 -21.42 14.11 13.21
CA THR A 288 -20.00 14.06 13.55
C THR A 288 -19.15 14.29 12.30
N TRP A 289 -18.18 15.20 12.38
CA TRP A 289 -17.19 15.42 11.33
C TRP A 289 -15.96 14.56 11.58
N PHE A 290 -15.84 13.48 10.80
CA PHE A 290 -14.65 12.62 10.79
C PHE A 290 -13.60 13.21 9.86
N THR A 291 -12.69 14.04 10.37
CA THR A 291 -11.62 14.65 9.58
C THR A 291 -10.30 13.90 9.80
N PRO A 292 -9.42 13.75 8.80
CA PRO A 292 -8.13 13.10 9.02
C PRO A 292 -7.29 13.80 10.10
N GLY A 293 -6.52 13.07 10.90
CA GLY A 293 -5.58 13.62 11.86
C GLY A 293 -4.34 14.22 11.18
N GLY A 294 -3.49 14.90 11.96
CA GLY A 294 -2.32 15.62 11.42
C GLY A 294 -1.16 14.72 10.98
N ASP A 295 -1.07 13.50 11.53
CA ASP A 295 -0.09 12.47 11.14
C ASP A 295 -0.70 11.43 10.17
N SER A 296 -1.85 11.73 9.58
CA SER A 296 -2.55 10.83 8.65
C SER A 296 -1.95 10.85 7.24
N PHE A 297 -2.22 9.79 6.46
CA PHE A 297 -1.87 9.76 5.03
C PHE A 297 -2.39 10.96 4.23
N PHE A 298 -3.56 11.47 4.60
CA PHE A 298 -4.13 12.64 3.95
C PHE A 298 -3.30 13.90 4.24
N ALA A 299 -2.89 14.09 5.50
CA ALA A 299 -2.07 15.23 5.88
C ALA A 299 -0.69 15.19 5.20
N ASN A 300 -0.06 14.00 5.13
CA ASN A 300 1.19 13.79 4.41
C ASN A 300 1.04 14.09 2.91
N ALA A 301 -0.03 13.59 2.26
CA ALA A 301 -0.31 13.89 0.85
C ALA A 301 -0.51 15.39 0.58
N VAL A 302 -1.19 16.11 1.49
CA VAL A 302 -1.36 17.57 1.39
C VAL A 302 -0.02 18.30 1.55
N ALA A 303 0.84 17.83 2.46
CA ALA A 303 2.17 18.40 2.66
C ALA A 303 3.08 18.20 1.43
N ASP A 304 3.09 17.00 0.86
CA ASP A 304 3.87 16.65 -0.34
C ASP A 304 3.40 17.44 -1.58
N ALA A 305 2.11 17.77 -1.64
CA ALA A 305 1.56 18.65 -2.66
C ALA A 305 1.82 20.15 -2.38
N ASN A 306 2.69 20.47 -1.43
CA ASN A 306 3.05 21.82 -0.99
C ASN A 306 1.84 22.69 -0.59
N ALA A 307 0.93 22.13 0.21
CA ALA A 307 -0.19 22.84 0.82
C ALA A 307 -0.17 22.71 2.36
N GLU A 308 -1.06 23.43 3.05
CA GLU A 308 -1.13 23.46 4.51
C GLU A 308 -2.42 22.81 5.00
N TYR A 309 -2.32 21.66 5.68
CA TYR A 309 -3.50 21.03 6.25
C TYR A 309 -3.96 21.75 7.53
N ALA A 310 -5.24 22.10 7.62
CA ALA A 310 -5.78 22.86 8.74
C ALA A 310 -5.61 22.17 10.10
N PHE A 311 -5.45 20.84 10.13
CA PHE A 311 -5.26 20.05 11.35
C PHE A 311 -3.86 19.44 11.47
N SER A 312 -2.85 19.98 10.78
CA SER A 312 -1.47 19.46 10.81
C SER A 312 -0.78 19.46 12.19
N ASP A 313 -1.31 20.21 13.17
CA ASP A 313 -0.77 20.26 14.53
C ASP A 313 -1.23 19.08 15.43
N ASP A 314 -2.08 18.19 14.92
CA ASP A 314 -2.59 17.02 15.63
C ASP A 314 -1.74 15.77 15.35
N GLU A 315 -1.62 14.84 16.31
CA GLU A 315 -0.74 13.66 16.20
C GLU A 315 -1.51 12.36 15.87
N ALA A 316 -2.81 12.44 15.57
CA ALA A 316 -3.58 11.26 15.19
C ALA A 316 -3.26 10.83 13.76
N THR A 317 -3.08 9.53 13.56
CA THR A 317 -2.88 8.89 12.25
C THR A 317 -4.20 8.55 11.54
N TYR A 318 -5.31 8.52 12.29
CA TYR A 318 -6.65 8.23 11.80
C TYR A 318 -7.58 9.45 11.91
N SER A 319 -8.89 9.24 11.84
CA SER A 319 -9.88 10.31 11.92
C SER A 319 -10.01 10.90 13.34
N LEU A 320 -10.09 12.22 13.39
CA LEU A 320 -10.61 12.99 14.51
C LEU A 320 -12.13 13.05 14.45
N GLU A 321 -12.78 13.00 15.61
CA GLU A 321 -14.22 13.19 15.75
C GLU A 321 -14.53 14.60 16.26
N LEU A 322 -15.01 15.47 15.37
CA LEU A 322 -15.25 16.88 15.68
C LEU A 322 -16.71 17.29 15.41
N ASP A 323 -17.17 18.34 16.08
CA ASP A 323 -18.36 19.06 15.65
C ASP A 323 -18.01 20.10 14.56
N ILE A 324 -19.01 20.48 13.77
CA ILE A 324 -18.83 21.47 12.69
C ILE A 324 -18.46 22.85 13.22
N GLU A 325 -18.87 23.23 14.42
CA GLU A 325 -18.46 24.49 15.05
C GLU A 325 -16.94 24.53 15.25
N THR A 326 -16.34 23.42 15.69
CA THR A 326 -14.89 23.27 15.84
C THR A 326 -14.18 23.29 14.49
N VAL A 327 -14.76 22.63 13.47
CA VAL A 327 -14.21 22.68 12.11
C VAL A 327 -14.33 24.07 11.49
N LEU A 328 -15.40 24.81 11.73
CA LEU A 328 -15.56 26.20 11.30
C LEU A 328 -14.56 27.14 11.98
N ASP A 329 -14.30 26.96 13.28
CA ASP A 329 -13.31 27.76 14.01
C ASP A 329 -11.89 27.55 13.46
N LYS A 330 -11.53 26.29 13.17
CA LYS A 330 -10.17 25.92 12.73
C LYS A 330 -9.93 26.04 11.22
N ALA A 331 -10.93 25.73 10.40
CA ALA A 331 -10.81 25.64 8.93
C ALA A 331 -11.81 26.54 8.17
N GLY A 332 -12.60 27.38 8.85
CA GLY A 332 -13.59 28.27 8.22
C GLY A 332 -13.02 29.19 7.13
N GLU A 333 -11.76 29.59 7.28
CA GLU A 333 -11.04 30.46 6.35
C GLU A 333 -10.09 29.70 5.39
N ALA A 334 -10.12 28.35 5.40
CA ALA A 334 -9.30 27.54 4.50
C ALA A 334 -9.66 27.78 3.03
N ASP A 335 -8.65 27.72 2.17
CA ASP A 335 -8.75 28.00 0.73
C ASP A 335 -9.45 26.87 -0.03
N VAL A 336 -9.18 25.62 0.34
CA VAL A 336 -9.64 24.43 -0.39
C VAL A 336 -10.34 23.45 0.54
N TRP A 337 -11.49 22.95 0.10
CA TRP A 337 -12.23 21.87 0.76
C TRP A 337 -12.18 20.61 -0.11
N LEU A 338 -11.39 19.63 0.31
CA LEU A 338 -11.30 18.33 -0.35
C LEU A 338 -12.33 17.34 0.19
N GLN A 339 -12.56 16.29 -0.58
CA GLN A 339 -13.38 15.15 -0.19
C GLN A 339 -14.80 15.52 0.25
N ALA A 340 -15.43 16.46 -0.46
CA ALA A 340 -16.77 16.94 -0.14
C ALA A 340 -17.66 17.06 -1.37
N GLY A 341 -18.95 16.74 -1.18
CA GLY A 341 -19.95 16.79 -2.24
C GLY A 341 -19.75 15.70 -3.30
N SER A 342 -20.13 16.01 -4.54
CA SER A 342 -20.06 15.11 -5.68
C SER A 342 -19.88 15.89 -6.98
N VAL A 343 -19.10 15.36 -7.93
CA VAL A 343 -18.96 15.93 -9.28
C VAL A 343 -20.26 15.85 -10.10
N GLN A 344 -21.18 14.97 -9.72
CA GLN A 344 -22.51 14.84 -10.33
C GLN A 344 -23.54 15.76 -9.66
N GLY A 345 -23.25 16.23 -8.44
CA GLY A 345 -24.09 17.14 -7.67
C GLY A 345 -23.78 18.62 -7.92
N SER A 346 -24.00 19.42 -6.87
CA SER A 346 -23.62 20.83 -6.86
C SER A 346 -23.44 21.38 -5.44
N LEU A 347 -22.79 22.54 -5.32
CA LEU A 347 -22.70 23.26 -4.04
C LEU A 347 -24.08 23.55 -3.44
N LYS A 348 -25.09 23.79 -4.28
CA LYS A 348 -26.47 23.97 -3.82
C LYS A 348 -27.02 22.71 -3.19
N ASP A 349 -26.68 21.53 -3.71
CA ASP A 349 -27.12 20.26 -3.16
C ASP A 349 -26.37 19.94 -1.87
N LEU A 350 -25.06 20.20 -1.83
CA LEU A 350 -24.25 20.10 -0.62
C LEU A 350 -24.78 21.02 0.51
N ALA A 351 -25.12 22.27 0.20
CA ALA A 351 -25.71 23.18 1.19
C ALA A 351 -27.08 22.75 1.74
N LYS A 352 -27.82 21.87 1.04
CA LYS A 352 -29.09 21.34 1.57
C LYS A 352 -28.87 20.31 2.67
N THR A 353 -27.71 19.66 2.72
CA THR A 353 -27.40 18.70 3.78
C THR A 353 -27.06 19.45 5.07
N ASP A 354 -26.32 20.56 4.95
CA ASP A 354 -26.11 21.51 6.05
C ASP A 354 -25.92 22.94 5.53
N GLU A 355 -26.78 23.86 5.95
CA GLU A 355 -26.74 25.26 5.52
C GLU A 355 -25.50 26.00 6.06
N ARG A 356 -24.91 25.54 7.18
CA ARG A 356 -23.67 26.09 7.76
C ARG A 356 -22.47 25.94 6.84
N PHE A 357 -22.51 25.04 5.86
CA PHE A 357 -21.44 24.91 4.87
C PHE A 357 -21.19 26.19 4.07
N LYS A 358 -22.19 27.08 3.98
CA LYS A 358 -22.04 28.41 3.36
C LYS A 358 -21.10 29.34 4.14
N GLU A 359 -20.74 28.99 5.36
CA GLU A 359 -19.86 29.78 6.21
C GLU A 359 -18.38 29.57 5.87
N PHE A 360 -17.99 28.43 5.28
CA PHE A 360 -16.62 28.18 4.82
C PHE A 360 -16.23 29.07 3.63
N LYS A 361 -15.01 29.63 3.66
CA LYS A 361 -14.42 30.38 2.55
C LYS A 361 -14.38 29.56 1.27
N ALA A 362 -13.81 28.34 1.32
CA ALA A 362 -13.76 27.42 0.19
C ALA A 362 -15.13 27.21 -0.48
N PHE A 363 -16.21 27.09 0.28
CA PHE A 363 -17.57 26.96 -0.26
C PHE A 363 -18.01 28.24 -1.00
N LYS A 364 -17.79 29.42 -0.42
CA LYS A 364 -18.15 30.72 -1.02
C LYS A 364 -17.40 30.97 -2.32
N GLU A 365 -16.13 30.57 -2.37
CA GLU A 365 -15.26 30.71 -3.55
C GLU A 365 -15.49 29.58 -4.56
N GLY A 366 -16.09 28.48 -4.12
CA GLY A 366 -16.40 27.30 -4.94
C GLY A 366 -15.21 26.37 -5.12
N GLU A 367 -14.22 26.42 -4.22
CA GLU A 367 -13.06 25.53 -4.14
C GLU A 367 -13.40 24.27 -3.31
N VAL A 368 -14.49 23.60 -3.69
CA VAL A 368 -14.91 22.32 -3.11
C VAL A 368 -14.68 21.22 -4.13
N TRP A 369 -14.00 20.17 -3.73
CA TRP A 369 -13.55 19.10 -4.61
C TRP A 369 -14.01 17.75 -4.07
N ALA A 370 -14.63 16.96 -4.93
CA ALA A 370 -15.07 15.61 -4.64
C ALA A 370 -14.09 14.59 -5.23
N TYR A 371 -14.01 13.39 -4.65
CA TYR A 371 -13.16 12.28 -5.12
C TYR A 371 -13.95 11.23 -5.92
N ASP A 372 -15.16 11.57 -6.39
CA ASP A 372 -16.04 10.69 -7.17
C ASP A 372 -15.96 10.98 -8.68
N LYS A 373 -14.82 11.50 -9.18
CA LYS A 373 -14.63 11.76 -10.61
C LYS A 373 -14.47 10.47 -11.41
N ALA A 374 -13.76 9.50 -10.84
CA ALA A 374 -13.51 8.20 -11.45
C ALA A 374 -14.36 7.11 -10.76
N MET A 375 -15.58 6.92 -11.26
CA MET A 375 -16.50 5.89 -10.78
C MET A 375 -16.69 4.81 -11.84
N SER A 376 -16.71 3.55 -11.42
CA SER A 376 -17.11 2.44 -12.28
C SER A 376 -18.62 2.47 -12.53
N PRO A 377 -19.11 1.78 -13.58
CA PRO A 377 -20.53 1.67 -13.85
C PRO A 377 -21.34 1.09 -12.67
N GLY A 378 -20.72 0.22 -11.87
CA GLY A 378 -21.31 -0.41 -10.68
C GLY A 378 -21.37 0.49 -9.44
N GLY A 379 -20.63 1.61 -9.44
CA GLY A 379 -20.52 2.51 -8.28
C GLY A 379 -19.23 2.34 -7.47
N GLY A 380 -18.27 1.53 -7.94
CA GLY A 380 -16.92 1.45 -7.39
C GLY A 380 -16.18 2.76 -7.60
N ASN A 381 -15.42 3.19 -6.59
CA ASN A 381 -14.66 4.44 -6.66
C ASN A 381 -13.18 4.14 -6.84
N ALA A 382 -12.63 4.53 -8.00
CA ALA A 382 -11.24 4.25 -8.34
C ALA A 382 -10.23 4.93 -7.40
N PHE A 383 -10.62 6.00 -6.68
CA PHE A 383 -9.78 6.62 -5.65
C PHE A 383 -9.50 5.67 -4.48
N PHE A 384 -10.49 4.83 -4.10
CA PHE A 384 -10.35 3.82 -3.04
C PHE A 384 -9.89 2.46 -3.58
N GLU A 385 -9.34 2.43 -4.79
CA GLU A 385 -8.84 1.22 -5.42
C GLU A 385 -7.53 1.52 -6.16
N THR A 386 -7.56 1.88 -7.44
CA THR A 386 -6.35 2.28 -8.19
C THR A 386 -5.60 3.44 -7.56
N GLY A 387 -6.28 4.32 -6.80
CA GLY A 387 -5.65 5.41 -6.05
C GLY A 387 -4.74 4.96 -4.89
N TYR A 388 -4.89 3.72 -4.40
CA TYR A 388 -3.95 3.12 -3.45
C TYR A 388 -2.63 2.74 -4.13
N THR A 389 -2.67 2.29 -5.38
CA THR A 389 -1.48 1.92 -6.16
C THR A 389 -0.84 3.12 -6.86
N ARG A 390 -1.65 4.02 -7.43
CA ARG A 390 -1.20 5.17 -8.23
C ARG A 390 -1.05 6.44 -7.40
N ALA A 391 -0.16 6.35 -6.41
CA ALA A 391 0.23 7.47 -5.54
C ALA A 391 0.68 8.70 -6.34
N ASP A 392 1.42 8.47 -7.43
CA ASP A 392 1.89 9.48 -8.38
C ASP A 392 0.75 10.30 -8.99
N VAL A 393 -0.35 9.62 -9.36
CA VAL A 393 -1.54 10.25 -9.94
C VAL A 393 -2.35 11.00 -8.89
N VAL A 394 -2.50 10.41 -7.70
CA VAL A 394 -3.17 11.09 -6.56
C VAL A 394 -2.44 12.39 -6.21
N LEU A 395 -1.11 12.34 -6.08
CA LEU A 395 -0.33 13.54 -5.81
C LEU A 395 -0.43 14.56 -6.96
N SER A 396 -0.38 14.11 -8.21
CA SER A 396 -0.53 14.98 -9.39
C SER A 396 -1.88 15.70 -9.39
N ASP A 397 -2.97 15.04 -9.01
CA ASP A 397 -4.29 15.65 -8.84
C ASP A 397 -4.26 16.74 -7.76
N LEU A 398 -3.68 16.44 -6.59
CA LEU A 398 -3.57 17.39 -5.48
C LEU A 398 -2.74 18.62 -5.88
N VAL A 399 -1.57 18.42 -6.48
CA VAL A 399 -0.72 19.50 -6.99
C VAL A 399 -1.45 20.32 -8.05
N LYS A 400 -2.22 19.69 -8.93
CA LYS A 400 -3.04 20.41 -9.92
C LYS A 400 -4.14 21.26 -9.29
N ILE A 401 -4.75 20.78 -8.21
CA ILE A 401 -5.79 21.52 -7.47
C ILE A 401 -5.17 22.71 -6.73
N PHE A 402 -4.06 22.50 -6.04
CA PHE A 402 -3.44 23.52 -5.19
C PHE A 402 -2.63 24.54 -6.01
N HIS A 403 -1.95 24.07 -7.07
CA HIS A 403 -1.02 24.84 -7.89
C HIS A 403 -1.25 24.58 -9.39
N PRO A 404 -2.34 25.12 -9.99
CA PRO A 404 -2.77 24.77 -11.35
C PRO A 404 -1.73 24.98 -12.46
N ASP A 405 -0.78 25.88 -12.23
CA ASP A 405 0.30 26.27 -13.15
C ASP A 405 1.53 25.34 -13.07
N VAL A 406 1.66 24.51 -12.02
CA VAL A 406 2.81 23.60 -11.83
C VAL A 406 2.71 22.40 -12.79
N LEU A 407 1.50 21.86 -12.96
CA LEU A 407 1.20 20.76 -13.88
C LEU A 407 0.11 21.18 -14.88
N PRO A 408 0.38 22.12 -15.82
CA PRO A 408 -0.65 22.73 -16.66
C PRO A 408 -1.39 21.71 -17.53
N GLU A 409 -0.70 20.66 -17.98
CA GLU A 409 -1.23 19.61 -18.85
C GLU A 409 -1.79 18.38 -18.10
N HIS A 410 -1.67 18.33 -16.75
CA HIS A 410 -2.25 17.23 -15.98
C HIS A 410 -3.77 17.34 -15.94
N GLU A 411 -4.43 16.27 -16.37
CA GLU A 411 -5.88 16.13 -16.30
C GLU A 411 -6.24 15.36 -15.04
N LEU A 412 -7.11 15.94 -14.22
CA LEU A 412 -7.49 15.30 -12.95
C LEU A 412 -8.09 13.92 -13.19
N VAL A 413 -7.74 12.93 -12.36
CA VAL A 413 -8.25 11.56 -12.48
C VAL A 413 -9.29 11.27 -11.41
N TYR A 414 -8.90 11.41 -10.14
CA TYR A 414 -9.72 11.03 -8.99
C TYR A 414 -10.59 12.18 -8.50
N PHE A 415 -10.07 13.41 -8.57
CA PHE A 415 -10.75 14.57 -8.01
C PHE A 415 -11.46 15.41 -9.08
N GLY A 416 -12.61 15.96 -8.72
CA GLY A 416 -13.32 16.91 -9.56
C GLY A 416 -13.99 18.02 -8.76
N LYS A 417 -13.99 19.23 -9.34
CA LYS A 417 -14.59 20.41 -8.73
C LYS A 417 -16.11 20.25 -8.66
N VAL A 418 -16.69 20.47 -7.49
CA VAL A 418 -18.14 20.44 -7.30
C VAL A 418 -18.76 21.64 -8.04
N PRO A 419 -19.68 21.43 -8.99
CA PRO A 419 -20.29 22.53 -9.73
C PRO A 419 -21.05 23.50 -8.81
N ARG A 420 -21.01 24.81 -9.09
CA ARG A 420 -21.83 25.79 -8.35
C ARG A 420 -23.34 25.56 -8.52
N SER A 421 -23.75 25.04 -9.66
CA SER A 421 -25.13 24.67 -9.99
C SER A 421 -25.13 23.32 -10.69
N GLY A 422 -26.14 22.48 -10.41
CA GLY A 422 -26.25 21.15 -11.01
C GLY A 422 -26.24 21.20 -12.54
N LYS A 423 -25.77 20.10 -13.16
CA LYS A 423 -25.88 19.91 -14.61
C LYS A 423 -27.37 19.83 -14.95
N GLY A 424 -27.86 20.83 -15.68
CA GLY A 424 -29.28 20.98 -16.04
C GLY A 424 -29.77 19.97 -17.07
#